data_AF-A0A926QL55-F1
#
_entry.id   AF-A0A926QL55-F1
#
_cell.length_a   1.000
_cell.length_b   1.000
_cell.length_c   1.000
_cell.angle_alpha   90.00
_cell.angle_beta   90.00
_cell.angle_gamma   90.00
#
_symmetry.space_group_name_H-M   'P 1'
#
loop_
_entity.id
_entity.type
_entity.pdbx_description
1 polymer ?
#
loop_
_entity_poly.entity_id
_entity_poly.type
_entity_poly.pdbx_seq_one_letter_code
_entity_poly.pdbx_strand_id
1 'polypeptide(L)'
;MLIGYNPWWNTGQVPKEFTRPVKRLGFYEARKIFNHPSIRRKIILSGPRRVGKTTIMYQMIEEQLKSSASKSIIYVSFDHPMLKLCDTGQILEVFQNNIASEHDQVYLFFDEIQYASEWDAWLKMLYDQHPNYKIMATGSASPILAAKATESGVGRWTQIRIPFRQQGIREHNVE
;
A
#
# COMPACT_ATOMS: atom_id res chain seq x y z
N MET A 1 8.67 7.14 16.44
CA MET A 1 8.17 5.80 16.01
C MET A 1 8.00 5.73 14.49
N LEU A 2 7.21 6.60 13.86
CA LEU A 2 6.96 6.57 12.40
C LEU A 2 8.20 6.82 11.53
N ILE A 3 9.12 7.69 11.96
CA ILE A 3 10.38 7.98 11.22
C ILE A 3 11.19 6.71 10.93
N GLY A 4 11.22 5.75 11.86
CA GLY A 4 11.96 4.49 11.68
C GLY A 4 11.40 3.60 10.55
N TYR A 5 10.11 3.72 10.25
CA TYR A 5 9.46 2.99 9.14
C TYR A 5 9.43 3.80 7.84
N ASN A 6 9.74 5.08 7.92
CA ASN A 6 9.71 6.03 6.81
C ASN A 6 11.08 6.72 6.64
N PRO A 7 12.17 5.96 6.45
CA PRO A 7 13.53 6.51 6.40
C PRO A 7 13.70 7.57 5.29
N TRP A 8 12.92 7.47 4.21
CA TRP A 8 12.94 8.46 3.11
C TRP A 8 12.54 9.86 3.56
N TRP A 9 11.84 10.04 4.69
CA TRP A 9 11.57 11.38 5.23
C TRP A 9 12.86 12.16 5.52
N ASN A 10 13.96 11.46 5.82
CA ASN A 10 15.27 12.07 6.05
C ASN A 10 16.22 11.83 4.88
N THR A 11 16.16 10.67 4.22
CA THR A 11 17.14 10.27 3.20
C THR A 11 16.69 10.56 1.77
N GLY A 12 15.40 10.81 1.56
CA GLY A 12 14.78 10.91 0.23
C GLY A 12 14.72 9.58 -0.54
N GLN A 13 15.18 8.47 0.04
CA GLN A 13 15.33 7.19 -0.66
C GLN A 13 14.83 6.01 0.19
N VAL A 14 14.28 5.00 -0.49
CA VAL A 14 13.98 3.72 0.17
C VAL A 14 15.29 2.93 0.33
N PRO A 15 15.58 2.35 1.51
CA PRO A 15 16.71 1.47 1.69
C PRO A 15 16.71 0.31 0.69
N LYS A 16 17.88 0.02 0.09
CA LYS A 16 18.03 -0.99 -0.98
C LYS A 16 17.73 -2.41 -0.49
N GLU A 17 17.82 -2.67 0.81
CA GLU A 17 17.41 -3.93 1.41
C GLU A 17 15.89 -4.17 1.32
N PHE A 18 15.09 -3.10 1.25
CA PHE A 18 13.63 -3.20 1.13
C PHE A 18 13.19 -3.30 -0.34
N THR A 19 13.98 -2.74 -1.26
CA THR A 19 13.72 -2.79 -2.70
C THR A 19 14.60 -3.85 -3.38
N ARG A 20 13.97 -4.90 -3.90
CA ARG A 20 14.71 -5.85 -4.77
C ARG A 20 15.04 -5.17 -6.11
N PRO A 21 16.23 -5.43 -6.71
CA PRO A 21 16.63 -4.81 -7.97
C PRO A 21 15.63 -5.05 -9.11
N VAL A 22 15.03 -6.25 -9.12
CA VAL A 22 14.04 -6.65 -10.10
C VAL A 22 12.64 -6.31 -9.60
N LYS A 23 11.88 -5.55 -10.40
CA LYS A 23 10.48 -5.24 -10.13
C LYS A 23 9.62 -6.50 -10.22
N ARG A 24 8.75 -6.72 -9.23
CA ARG A 24 7.81 -7.86 -9.23
C ARG A 24 6.77 -7.67 -10.34
N LEU A 25 6.24 -8.73 -10.93
CA LEU A 25 5.22 -8.60 -12.00
C LEU A 25 4.02 -7.74 -11.56
N GLY A 26 3.51 -7.95 -10.34
CA GLY A 26 2.41 -7.16 -9.78
C GLY A 26 2.71 -5.67 -9.59
N PHE A 27 3.99 -5.25 -9.59
CA PHE A 27 4.36 -3.83 -9.56
C PHE A 27 3.89 -3.10 -10.81
N TYR A 28 4.01 -3.70 -12.00
CA TYR A 28 3.65 -3.02 -13.25
C TYR A 28 2.15 -2.76 -13.34
N GLU A 29 1.34 -3.76 -12.97
CA GLU A 29 -0.11 -3.62 -12.87
C GLU A 29 -0.50 -2.57 -11.82
N ALA A 30 0.10 -2.66 -10.63
CA ALA A 30 -0.16 -1.70 -9.57
C ALA A 30 0.20 -0.26 -9.98
N ARG A 31 1.36 -0.06 -10.60
CA ARG A 31 1.81 1.24 -11.11
C ARG A 31 0.82 1.83 -12.11
N LYS A 32 0.36 1.03 -13.07
CA LYS A 32 -0.61 1.47 -14.10
C LYS A 32 -1.91 1.97 -13.46
N ILE A 33 -2.43 1.26 -12.47
CA ILE A 33 -3.69 1.63 -11.80
C ILE A 33 -3.48 2.84 -10.88
N PHE A 34 -2.41 2.85 -10.09
CA PHE A 34 -2.15 3.85 -9.06
C PHE A 34 -1.83 5.23 -9.66
N ASN A 35 -1.12 5.25 -10.79
CA ASN A 35 -0.72 6.47 -11.48
C ASN A 35 -1.74 6.91 -12.54
N HIS A 36 -2.92 6.30 -12.61
CA HIS A 36 -3.93 6.71 -13.58
C HIS A 36 -4.29 8.20 -13.40
N PRO A 37 -4.32 9.01 -14.48
CA PRO A 37 -4.43 10.47 -14.36
C PRO A 37 -5.81 10.94 -13.88
N SER A 38 -6.88 10.28 -14.32
CA SER A 38 -8.26 10.72 -14.07
C SER A 38 -9.08 9.79 -13.17
N ILE A 39 -8.57 8.60 -12.87
CA ILE A 39 -9.34 7.59 -12.12
C ILE A 39 -8.65 7.38 -10.78
N ARG A 40 -9.31 7.83 -9.71
CA ARG A 40 -8.84 7.63 -8.35
C ARG A 40 -9.22 6.24 -7.85
N ARG A 41 -8.42 5.25 -8.25
CA ARG A 41 -8.51 3.88 -7.72
C ARG A 41 -7.53 3.69 -6.59
N LYS A 42 -8.02 3.10 -5.50
CA LYS A 42 -7.18 2.56 -4.45
C LYS A 42 -6.81 1.12 -4.78
N ILE A 43 -5.62 0.70 -4.38
CA ILE A 43 -5.13 -0.64 -4.69
C ILE A 43 -5.09 -1.48 -3.41
N ILE A 44 -5.65 -2.68 -3.48
CA ILE A 44 -5.43 -3.71 -2.45
C ILE A 44 -4.60 -4.83 -3.07
N LEU A 45 -3.36 -4.98 -2.62
CA LEU A 45 -2.53 -6.13 -2.92
C LEU A 45 -2.95 -7.27 -1.98
N SER A 46 -3.56 -8.31 -2.55
CA SER A 46 -4.06 -9.45 -1.78
C SER A 46 -3.28 -10.73 -2.09
N GLY A 47 -3.22 -11.65 -1.15
CA GLY A 47 -2.60 -12.96 -1.36
C GLY A 47 -1.87 -13.49 -0.13
N PRO A 48 -1.38 -14.74 -0.17
CA PRO A 48 -0.75 -15.40 0.97
C PRO A 48 0.41 -14.61 1.59
N ARG A 49 0.80 -14.97 2.81
CA ARG A 49 2.03 -14.41 3.41
C ARG A 49 3.25 -14.77 2.55
N ARG A 50 4.27 -13.91 2.54
CA ARG A 50 5.56 -14.10 1.85
C ARG A 50 5.54 -14.17 0.31
N VAL A 51 4.45 -13.78 -0.35
CA VAL A 51 4.39 -13.69 -1.83
C VAL A 51 5.01 -12.40 -2.41
N GLY A 52 5.46 -11.48 -1.55
CA GLY A 52 6.16 -10.26 -1.96
C GLY A 52 5.28 -9.01 -2.08
N LYS A 53 4.13 -8.96 -1.40
CA LYS A 53 3.23 -7.78 -1.36
C LYS A 53 3.94 -6.54 -0.81
N THR A 54 4.56 -6.65 0.37
CA THR A 54 5.36 -5.57 0.98
C THR A 54 6.51 -5.14 0.07
N THR A 55 7.15 -6.06 -0.67
CA THR A 55 8.18 -5.71 -1.67
C THR A 55 7.59 -4.86 -2.80
N ILE A 56 6.41 -5.20 -3.32
CA ILE A 56 5.73 -4.38 -4.34
C ILE A 56 5.42 -2.99 -3.77
N MET A 57 4.96 -2.92 -2.52
CA MET A 57 4.66 -1.67 -1.84
C MET A 57 5.90 -0.77 -1.73
N TYR A 58 7.05 -1.28 -1.28
CA TYR A 58 8.31 -0.51 -1.27
C TYR A 58 8.77 -0.11 -2.68
N GLN A 59 8.59 -0.99 -3.67
CA GLN A 59 8.90 -0.65 -5.07
C GLN A 59 8.00 0.48 -5.61
N MET A 60 6.76 0.58 -5.13
CA MET A 60 5.83 1.67 -5.43
C MET A 60 6.19 2.97 -4.71
N ILE A 61 6.59 2.90 -3.43
CA ILE A 61 7.12 4.07 -2.69
C ILE A 61 8.33 4.65 -3.43
N GLU A 62 9.30 3.81 -3.79
CA GLU A 62 10.47 4.21 -4.57
C GLU A 62 10.09 4.85 -5.92
N GLU A 63 9.03 4.37 -6.57
CA GLU A 63 8.53 4.97 -7.80
C GLU A 63 7.93 6.36 -7.57
N GLN A 64 7.13 6.55 -6.51
CA GLN A 64 6.52 7.85 -6.21
C GLN A 64 7.55 8.89 -5.74
N LEU A 65 8.59 8.47 -5.04
CA LEU A 65 9.69 9.34 -4.59
C LEU A 65 10.45 10.00 -5.75
N LYS A 66 10.36 9.48 -6.98
CA LYS A 66 10.99 10.09 -8.17
C LYS A 66 10.39 11.44 -8.55
N SER A 67 9.14 11.70 -8.17
CA SER A 67 8.39 12.88 -8.61
C SER A 67 7.60 13.55 -7.49
N SER A 68 7.82 13.16 -6.23
CA SER A 68 7.04 13.63 -5.09
C SER A 68 7.96 13.97 -3.92
N ALA A 69 7.54 14.92 -3.08
CA ALA A 69 8.24 15.22 -1.84
C ALA A 69 8.25 13.98 -0.93
N SER A 70 9.39 13.66 -0.32
CA SER A 70 9.51 12.46 0.51
C SER A 70 8.54 12.45 1.68
N LYS A 71 8.28 13.62 2.27
CA LYS A 71 7.33 13.85 3.34
C LYS A 71 5.88 13.60 2.91
N SER A 72 5.53 13.71 1.62
CA SER A 72 4.15 13.43 1.17
C SER A 72 3.80 11.93 1.15
N ILE A 73 4.75 11.05 1.49
CA ILE A 73 4.59 9.60 1.43
C ILE A 73 4.72 9.00 2.82
N ILE A 74 3.70 8.27 3.28
CA ILE A 74 3.74 7.49 4.51
C ILE A 74 3.51 6.01 4.25
N TYR A 75 4.26 5.19 4.99
CA TYR A 75 4.10 3.77 5.16
C TYR A 75 3.78 3.45 6.61
N VAL A 76 2.78 2.60 6.82
CA VAL A 76 2.38 2.07 8.12
C VAL A 76 2.22 0.56 8.01
N SER A 77 2.83 -0.19 8.93
CA SER A 77 2.68 -1.64 9.01
C SER A 77 1.82 -2.00 10.23
N PHE A 78 0.59 -2.45 10.00
CA PHE A 78 -0.37 -2.75 11.07
C PHE A 78 -0.13 -4.10 11.77
N ASP A 79 0.78 -4.93 11.25
CA ASP A 79 1.19 -6.15 11.95
C ASP A 79 2.19 -5.86 13.10
N HIS A 80 2.77 -4.66 13.15
CA HIS A 80 3.79 -4.33 14.14
C HIS A 80 3.20 -4.22 15.56
N PRO A 81 3.80 -4.88 16.58
CA PRO A 81 3.23 -4.91 17.94
C PRO A 81 2.94 -3.53 18.54
N MET A 82 3.85 -2.57 18.36
CA MET A 82 3.65 -1.20 18.86
C MET A 82 2.52 -0.44 18.17
N LEU A 83 2.23 -0.75 16.90
CA LEU A 83 1.18 -0.08 16.12
C LEU A 83 -0.18 -0.75 16.31
N LYS A 84 -0.24 -2.03 16.68
CA LYS A 84 -1.48 -2.72 17.07
C LYS A 84 -2.13 -2.13 18.33
N LEU A 85 -1.33 -1.47 19.16
CA LEU A 85 -1.78 -0.83 20.39
C LEU A 85 -2.25 0.62 20.18
N CYS A 86 -1.99 1.18 19.00
CA CYS A 86 -2.38 2.54 18.66
C CYS A 86 -3.72 2.53 17.93
N ASP A 87 -4.54 3.54 18.21
CA ASP A 87 -5.69 3.81 17.35
C ASP A 87 -5.22 4.21 15.95
N THR A 88 -5.84 3.63 14.92
CA THR A 88 -5.45 3.89 13.55
C THR A 88 -5.65 5.37 13.21
N GLY A 89 -6.79 5.94 13.61
CA GLY A 89 -7.12 7.35 13.43
C GLY A 89 -6.05 8.29 13.99
N GLN A 90 -5.57 8.03 15.21
CA GLN A 90 -4.50 8.82 15.83
C GLN A 90 -3.18 8.80 15.04
N ILE A 91 -2.77 7.65 14.50
CA ILE A 91 -1.54 7.55 13.68
C ILE A 91 -1.61 8.53 12.50
N LEU A 92 -2.81 8.66 11.92
CA LEU A 92 -3.01 9.42 10.70
C LEU A 92 -3.25 10.88 10.98
N GLU A 93 -3.97 11.20 12.04
CA GLU A 93 -4.09 12.59 12.50
C GLU A 93 -2.71 13.18 12.75
N VAL A 94 -1.82 12.43 13.40
CA VAL A 94 -0.41 12.84 13.58
C VAL A 94 0.28 13.03 12.22
N PHE A 95 0.11 12.09 11.28
CA PHE A 95 0.68 12.24 9.94
C PHE A 95 0.11 13.47 9.19
N GLN A 96 -1.19 13.69 9.27
CA GLN A 96 -1.89 14.76 8.59
C GLN A 96 -1.45 16.13 9.10
N ASN A 97 -1.47 16.31 10.42
CA ASN A 97 -1.19 17.58 11.07
C ASN A 97 0.28 17.98 11.03
N ASN A 98 1.20 17.01 10.93
CA ASN A 98 2.64 17.28 11.02
C ASN A 98 3.38 17.16 9.68
N ILE A 99 2.77 16.55 8.67
CA ILE A 99 3.48 16.17 7.44
C ILE A 99 2.62 16.39 6.19
N ALA A 100 1.38 15.90 6.16
CA ALA A 100 0.59 15.88 4.94
C ALA A 100 -0.01 17.25 4.55
N SER A 101 -0.20 18.16 5.51
CA SER A 101 -0.88 19.46 5.30
C SER A 101 -0.17 20.39 4.31
N GLU A 102 1.11 20.17 4.01
CA GLU A 102 1.92 21.02 3.13
C GLU A 102 2.00 20.49 1.69
N HIS A 103 1.24 19.46 1.33
CA HIS A 103 1.42 18.74 0.07
C HIS A 103 0.13 18.57 -0.75
N ASP A 104 0.20 18.99 -2.02
CA ASP A 104 -0.92 18.90 -2.97
C ASP A 104 -1.36 17.47 -3.26
N GLN A 105 -0.44 16.50 -3.21
CA GLN A 105 -0.69 15.09 -3.45
C GLN A 105 -0.01 14.25 -2.36
N VAL A 106 -0.78 13.40 -1.70
CA VAL A 106 -0.33 12.58 -0.57
C VAL A 106 -0.48 11.10 -0.91
N TYR A 107 0.49 10.30 -0.49
CA TYR A 107 0.58 8.87 -0.77
C TYR A 107 0.60 8.05 0.51
N LEU A 108 -0.36 7.13 0.62
CA LEU A 108 -0.55 6.34 1.81
C LEU A 108 -0.38 4.85 1.48
N PHE A 109 0.55 4.20 2.17
CA PHE A 109 0.89 2.80 2.01
C PHE A 109 0.65 2.04 3.31
N PHE A 110 -0.28 1.08 3.29
CA PHE A 110 -0.73 0.35 4.47
C PHE A 110 -0.45 -1.14 4.36
N ASP A 111 0.52 -1.65 5.11
CA ASP A 111 0.86 -3.07 5.08
C ASP A 111 0.06 -3.86 6.12
N GLU A 112 -0.45 -5.02 5.69
CA GLU A 112 -1.26 -5.94 6.49
C GLU A 112 -2.46 -5.25 7.18
N ILE A 113 -3.20 -4.45 6.40
CA ILE A 113 -4.30 -3.58 6.84
C ILE A 113 -5.39 -4.31 7.63
N GLN A 114 -5.57 -5.62 7.42
CA GLN A 114 -6.59 -6.39 8.13
C GLN A 114 -6.37 -6.47 9.66
N TYR A 115 -5.20 -6.08 10.15
CA TYR A 115 -4.94 -5.98 11.59
C TYR A 115 -5.33 -4.64 12.20
N ALA A 116 -5.62 -3.62 11.39
CA ALA A 116 -6.16 -2.36 11.87
C ALA A 116 -7.65 -2.54 12.21
N SER A 117 -8.07 -2.02 13.37
CA SER A 117 -9.48 -1.95 13.73
C SER A 117 -10.24 -1.05 12.76
N GLU A 118 -11.44 -1.48 12.33
CA GLU A 118 -12.36 -0.69 11.48
C GLU A 118 -11.73 -0.08 10.21
N TRP A 119 -10.70 -0.74 9.69
CA TRP A 119 -9.89 -0.24 8.58
C TRP A 119 -10.70 0.11 7.33
N ASP A 120 -11.80 -0.58 7.08
CA ASP A 120 -12.68 -0.41 5.93
C ASP A 120 -13.48 0.90 6.00
N ALA A 121 -14.08 1.19 7.15
CA ALA A 121 -14.78 2.44 7.39
C ALA A 121 -13.81 3.62 7.30
N TRP A 122 -12.63 3.46 7.90
CA TRP A 122 -11.59 4.49 7.89
C TRP A 122 -11.04 4.76 6.48
N LEU A 123 -10.76 3.71 5.70
CA LEU A 123 -10.33 3.91 4.32
C LEU A 123 -11.44 4.55 3.47
N LYS A 124 -12.72 4.23 3.71
CA LYS A 124 -13.82 4.92 3.04
C LYS A 124 -13.80 6.42 3.38
N MET A 125 -13.70 6.77 4.66
CA MET A 125 -13.60 8.16 5.12
C MET A 125 -12.44 8.91 4.44
N LEU A 126 -11.23 8.34 4.44
CA LEU A 126 -10.10 8.97 3.74
C LEU A 126 -10.36 9.21 2.26
N TYR A 127 -11.04 8.27 1.59
CA TYR A 127 -11.38 8.46 0.18
C TYR A 127 -12.30 9.66 0.05
N ASP A 128 -13.42 9.64 0.78
CA ASP A 128 -14.50 10.60 0.59
C ASP A 128 -14.04 12.02 0.98
N GLN A 129 -13.19 12.16 2.00
CA GLN A 129 -12.76 13.45 2.54
C GLN A 129 -11.46 14.02 1.94
N HIS A 130 -10.56 13.18 1.41
CA HIS A 130 -9.26 13.64 0.92
C HIS A 130 -9.03 13.26 -0.55
N PRO A 131 -9.51 14.08 -1.51
CA PRO A 131 -9.41 13.74 -2.91
C PRO A 131 -8.00 13.63 -3.46
N ASN A 132 -7.06 14.33 -2.83
CA ASN A 132 -5.65 14.33 -3.13
C ASN A 132 -4.90 13.12 -2.53
N TYR A 133 -5.57 12.14 -1.93
CA TYR A 133 -4.91 10.97 -1.35
C TYR A 133 -4.90 9.80 -2.34
N LYS A 134 -3.72 9.25 -2.58
CA LYS A 134 -3.51 7.99 -3.31
C LYS A 134 -3.15 6.90 -2.32
N ILE A 135 -3.92 5.81 -2.33
CA ILE A 135 -3.89 4.82 -1.25
C ILE A 135 -3.65 3.42 -1.80
N MET A 136 -2.65 2.75 -1.24
CA MET A 136 -2.36 1.35 -1.49
C MET A 136 -2.31 0.60 -0.16
N ALA A 137 -3.00 -0.53 -0.10
CA ALA A 137 -2.99 -1.41 1.06
C ALA A 137 -2.54 -2.83 0.65
N THR A 138 -2.00 -3.59 1.60
CA THR A 138 -1.83 -5.03 1.46
C THR A 138 -2.68 -5.76 2.50
N GLY A 139 -3.04 -7.00 2.18
CA GLY A 139 -3.53 -7.90 3.22
C GLY A 139 -3.59 -9.36 2.82
N SER A 140 -3.40 -10.24 3.79
CA SER A 140 -3.36 -11.69 3.58
C SER A 140 -4.75 -12.35 3.57
N ALA A 141 -5.75 -11.73 4.19
CA ALA A 141 -7.13 -12.22 4.30
C ALA A 141 -8.00 -11.90 3.07
N SER A 142 -7.65 -12.49 1.92
CA SER A 142 -8.21 -12.13 0.60
C SER A 142 -9.75 -12.12 0.50
N PRO A 143 -10.52 -13.04 1.11
CA PRO A 143 -11.99 -13.02 1.02
C PRO A 143 -12.65 -11.90 1.84
N ILE A 144 -12.18 -11.68 3.08
CA ILE A 144 -12.72 -10.65 3.98
C ILE A 144 -12.40 -9.25 3.43
N LEU A 145 -11.18 -9.08 2.91
CA LEU A 145 -10.76 -7.84 2.24
C LEU A 145 -11.60 -7.58 0.98
N ALA A 146 -11.88 -8.61 0.18
CA ALA A 146 -12.70 -8.48 -1.04
C ALA A 146 -14.17 -8.12 -0.71
N ALA A 147 -14.76 -8.78 0.28
CA ALA A 147 -16.13 -8.52 0.73
C ALA A 147 -16.27 -7.07 1.27
N LYS A 148 -15.40 -6.69 2.22
CA LYS A 148 -15.42 -5.33 2.79
C LYS A 148 -15.03 -4.24 1.80
N ALA A 149 -14.15 -4.51 0.82
CA ALA A 149 -13.85 -3.57 -0.26
C ALA A 149 -15.06 -3.34 -1.18
N THR A 150 -15.85 -4.39 -1.41
CA THR A 150 -17.09 -4.31 -2.19
C THR A 150 -18.15 -3.49 -1.44
N GLU A 151 -18.35 -3.76 -0.15
CA GLU A 151 -19.31 -3.05 0.72
C GLU A 151 -18.93 -1.58 0.97
N SER A 152 -17.64 -1.29 1.18
CA SER A 152 -17.14 0.08 1.42
C SER A 152 -17.12 0.95 0.15
N GLY A 153 -17.26 0.36 -1.04
CA GLY A 153 -17.55 1.09 -2.26
C GLY A 153 -17.08 0.37 -3.53
N VAL A 154 -18.04 -0.23 -4.23
CA VAL A 154 -17.89 -0.78 -5.59
C VAL A 154 -17.22 0.26 -6.51
N GLY A 155 -16.17 -0.15 -7.22
CA GLY A 155 -15.44 0.69 -8.18
C GLY A 155 -14.36 1.61 -7.60
N ARG A 156 -14.32 1.82 -6.28
CA ARG A 156 -13.29 2.64 -5.60
C ARG A 156 -11.99 1.87 -5.37
N TRP A 157 -12.11 0.56 -5.19
CA TRP A 157 -11.00 -0.35 -4.95
C TRP A 157 -10.71 -1.22 -6.17
N THR A 158 -9.43 -1.46 -6.42
CA THR A 158 -8.97 -2.49 -7.33
C THR A 158 -8.10 -3.47 -6.57
N GLN A 159 -8.58 -4.71 -6.51
CA GLN A 159 -7.84 -5.79 -5.89
C GLN A 159 -6.91 -6.43 -6.92
N ILE A 160 -5.62 -6.43 -6.63
CA ILE A 160 -4.61 -7.15 -7.40
C ILE A 160 -4.22 -8.37 -6.58
N ARG A 161 -4.46 -9.57 -7.12
CA ARG A 161 -4.15 -10.84 -6.44
C ARG A 161 -2.72 -11.25 -6.78
N ILE A 162 -1.87 -11.31 -5.78
CA ILE A 162 -0.49 -11.77 -5.90
C ILE A 162 -0.45 -13.28 -5.59
N PRO A 163 -0.24 -14.14 -6.59
CA PRO A 163 -0.23 -15.58 -6.37
C PRO A 163 1.02 -16.03 -5.60
N PHE A 164 0.94 -17.19 -4.97
CA PHE A 164 2.14 -17.88 -4.53
C PHE A 164 2.99 -18.21 -5.76
N ARG A 165 4.31 -17.99 -5.67
CA ARG A 165 5.22 -18.42 -6.72
C ARG A 165 5.26 -19.94 -6.70
N GLN A 166 4.53 -20.60 -7.59
CA GLN A 166 4.81 -22.00 -7.89
C GLN A 166 6.24 -22.05 -8.46
N GLN A 167 7.15 -22.80 -7.83
CA GLN A 167 8.36 -23.24 -8.52
C GLN A 167 7.90 -23.97 -9.80
N GLY A 168 8.59 -23.71 -10.91
CA GLY A 168 8.06 -23.91 -12.26
C GLY A 168 7.41 -25.27 -12.53
N ILE A 169 6.32 -25.25 -13.28
CA ILE A 169 5.91 -26.39 -14.09
C ILE A 169 6.94 -26.46 -15.23
N ARG A 170 7.93 -27.35 -15.06
CA ARG A 170 8.62 -27.98 -16.18
C ARG A 170 7.71 -29.13 -16.63
N GLU A 171 7.01 -28.94 -17.73
CA GLU A 171 6.50 -30.01 -18.60
C GLU A 171 6.80 -29.47 -20.02
N HIS A 172 7.92 -29.84 -20.66
CA HIS A 172 8.00 -31.03 -21.51
C HIS A 172 6.62 -31.42 -22.05
N ASN A 173 6.29 -30.88 -23.22
CA ASN A 173 5.74 -31.69 -24.29
C ASN A 173 6.50 -31.33 -25.56
N VAL A 174 7.50 -32.18 -25.81
CA VAL A 174 7.87 -32.57 -27.17
C VAL A 174 6.67 -33.36 -27.68
N GLU A 175 6.07 -32.89 -28.76
CA GLU A 175 5.61 -33.69 -29.90
C GLU A 175 5.62 -32.79 -31.14
#